data_AF-A0A544XSG5-F1
#
_entry.id   AF-A0A544XSG5-F1
#
_cell.length_a   1.000
_cell.length_b   1.000
_cell.length_c   1.000
_cell.angle_alpha   90.00
_cell.angle_beta   90.00
_cell.angle_gamma   90.00
#
_symmetry.space_group_name_H-M   'P 1'
#
loop_
_entity.id
_entity.type
_entity.pdbx_description
1 polymer ?
#
loop_
_entity_poly.entity_id
_entity_poly.type
_entity_poly.pdbx_seq_one_letter_code
_entity_poly.pdbx_strand_id
1 'polypeptide(L)'
;MTSWSVRYRAGECFAVWDELRAYGPDGVPDALHEDAEEVARETMRRVAANVDVIVERLTAVGYAFAYPEDARQTPISRLLPMARLGIMGWRFRAGVRLY
;
A
#
# COMPACT_ATOMS: atom_id res chain seq x y z
N MET A 1 16.31 16.83 -8.47
CA MET A 1 15.87 15.42 -8.36
C MET A 1 14.38 15.39 -8.67
N THR A 2 13.93 14.48 -9.52
CA THR A 2 12.50 14.35 -9.85
C THR A 2 11.75 13.72 -8.69
N SER A 3 10.56 14.24 -8.38
CA SER A 3 9.70 13.75 -7.28
C SER A 3 9.36 12.26 -7.43
N TRP A 4 9.34 11.54 -6.31
CA TRP A 4 8.94 10.13 -6.25
C TRP A 4 7.49 9.93 -6.65
N SER A 5 6.56 10.77 -6.17
CA SER A 5 5.14 10.64 -6.51
C SER A 5 4.89 10.79 -8.02
N VAL A 6 5.61 11.70 -8.69
CA VAL A 6 5.54 11.88 -10.15
C VAL A 6 6.00 10.61 -10.86
N ARG A 7 7.17 10.07 -10.49
CA ARG A 7 7.73 8.85 -11.09
C ARG A 7 6.87 7.61 -10.81
N TYR A 8 6.35 7.51 -9.60
CA TYR A 8 5.47 6.42 -9.20
C TYR A 8 4.19 6.39 -10.04
N ARG A 9 3.59 7.57 -10.28
CA ARG A 9 2.44 7.73 -11.17
C ARG A 9 2.78 7.40 -12.64
N ALA A 10 4.00 7.72 -13.08
CA ALA A 10 4.50 7.36 -14.40
C ALA A 10 4.84 5.87 -14.56
N GLY A 11 4.73 5.07 -13.50
CA GLY A 11 4.88 3.61 -13.55
C GLY A 11 6.20 3.08 -13.00
N GLU A 12 7.12 3.93 -12.54
CA GLU A 12 8.41 3.56 -11.96
C GLU A 12 8.29 3.01 -10.51
N CYS A 13 7.30 2.17 -10.25
CA CYS A 13 6.89 1.78 -8.89
C CYS A 13 8.02 1.09 -8.12
N PHE A 14 8.69 0.12 -8.74
CA PHE A 14 9.75 -0.66 -8.09
C PHE A 14 10.97 0.19 -7.78
N ALA A 15 11.42 1.02 -8.73
CA ALA A 15 12.56 1.92 -8.51
C ALA A 15 12.28 2.92 -7.38
N VAL A 16 11.10 3.53 -7.35
CA VAL A 16 10.68 4.42 -6.26
C VAL A 16 10.64 3.68 -4.92
N TRP A 17 10.15 2.44 -4.88
CA TRP A 17 10.15 1.64 -3.66
C TRP A 17 11.53 1.18 -3.21
N ASP A 18 12.45 0.90 -4.13
CA ASP A 18 13.85 0.61 -3.81
C ASP A 18 14.52 1.83 -3.17
N GLU A 19 14.31 3.02 -3.74
CA GLU A 19 14.82 4.29 -3.20
C GLU A 19 14.26 4.60 -1.81
N LEU A 20 12.94 4.47 -1.61
CA LEU A 20 12.32 4.66 -0.30
C LEU A 20 12.85 3.66 0.73
N ARG A 21 13.05 2.40 0.35
CA ARG A 21 13.61 1.36 1.24
C ARG A 21 15.08 1.58 1.58
N ALA A 22 15.84 2.25 0.71
CA ALA A 22 17.27 2.51 0.93
C ALA A 22 17.53 3.41 2.16
N TYR A 23 16.55 4.21 2.60
CA TYR A 23 16.62 4.98 3.84
C TYR A 23 16.59 4.11 5.11
N GLY A 24 16.14 2.85 4.99
CA GLY A 24 16.21 1.89 6.07
C GLY A 24 15.41 2.30 7.33
N PRO A 25 15.84 1.84 8.52
CA PRO A 25 15.12 2.07 9.78
C PRO A 25 15.02 3.54 10.20
N ASP A 26 15.95 4.37 9.75
CA ASP A 26 16.00 5.80 10.11
C ASP A 26 14.89 6.61 9.41
N GLY A 27 14.30 6.04 8.35
CA GLY A 27 13.18 6.63 7.64
C GLY A 27 13.59 7.71 6.65
N VAL A 28 12.62 8.14 5.84
CA VAL A 28 12.79 9.26 4.92
C VAL A 28 13.02 10.56 5.73
N PRO A 29 13.88 11.49 5.30
CA PRO A 29 14.05 12.79 5.94
C PRO A 29 12.76 13.63 5.90
N ASP A 30 12.50 14.44 6.94
CA ASP A 30 11.29 15.27 7.06
C ASP A 30 10.99 16.10 5.80
N ALA A 31 12.02 16.65 5.15
CA ALA A 31 11.88 17.44 3.92
C ALA A 31 11.31 16.66 2.73
N LEU A 32 11.31 15.33 2.79
CA LEU A 32 10.83 14.42 1.74
C LEU A 32 9.60 13.60 2.18
N HIS A 33 9.09 13.81 3.41
CA HIS A 33 7.95 13.06 3.94
C HIS A 33 6.70 13.22 3.09
N GLU A 34 6.38 14.44 2.67
CA GLU A 34 5.16 14.70 1.89
C GLU A 34 5.12 13.91 0.57
N ASP A 35 6.27 13.82 -0.11
CA ASP A 35 6.38 13.09 -1.38
C ASP A 35 6.30 11.56 -1.14
N ALA A 36 6.91 11.06 -0.06
CA ALA A 36 6.79 9.66 0.35
C ALA A 36 5.36 9.29 0.77
N GLU A 37 4.66 10.17 1.49
CA GLU A 37 3.25 10.00 1.83
C GLU A 37 2.38 9.95 0.58
N GLU A 38 2.65 10.79 -0.42
CA GLU A 38 1.86 10.77 -1.65
C GLU A 38 2.06 9.45 -2.43
N VAL A 39 3.28 8.89 -2.43
CA VAL A 39 3.52 7.52 -2.94
C VAL A 39 2.69 6.49 -2.17
N ALA A 40 2.64 6.57 -0.83
CA ALA A 40 1.86 5.66 -0.02
C ALA A 40 0.35 5.77 -0.31
N ARG A 41 -0.18 7.00 -0.43
CA ARG A 41 -1.59 7.24 -0.79
C ARG A 41 -1.92 6.68 -2.17
N GLU A 42 -1.08 6.92 -3.17
CA GLU A 42 -1.27 6.37 -4.51
C GLU A 42 -1.16 4.84 -4.53
N THR A 43 -0.26 4.26 -3.74
CA THR A 43 -0.17 2.81 -3.55
C THR A 43 -1.49 2.25 -3.01
N MET A 44 -2.05 2.85 -1.95
CA MET A 44 -3.32 2.41 -1.36
C MET A 44 -4.51 2.57 -2.33
N ARG A 45 -4.55 3.63 -3.14
CA ARG A 45 -5.56 3.80 -4.21
C ARG A 45 -5.49 2.65 -5.22
N ARG A 46 -4.29 2.29 -5.68
CA ARG A 46 -4.08 1.19 -6.62
C ARG A 46 -4.43 -0.16 -6.01
N VAL A 47 -4.08 -0.39 -4.74
CA VAL A 47 -4.48 -1.60 -4.01
C VAL A 47 -6.00 -1.72 -3.97
N ALA A 48 -6.71 -0.66 -3.61
CA ALA A 48 -8.18 -0.66 -3.58
C ALA A 48 -8.78 -1.04 -4.93
N ALA A 49 -8.33 -0.39 -6.02
CA ALA A 49 -8.79 -0.69 -7.38
C ALA A 49 -8.46 -2.13 -7.81
N ASN A 50 -7.27 -2.63 -7.48
CA ASN A 50 -6.88 -4.00 -7.81
C ASN A 50 -7.73 -5.03 -7.06
N VAL A 51 -8.04 -4.79 -5.78
CA VAL A 51 -8.93 -5.67 -5.02
C VAL A 51 -10.33 -5.66 -5.62
N ASP A 52 -10.85 -4.49 -6.02
CA ASP A 52 -12.16 -4.39 -6.68
C ASP A 52 -12.21 -5.27 -7.94
N VAL A 53 -11.16 -5.22 -8.78
CA VAL A 53 -11.03 -6.07 -9.98
C VAL A 53 -10.94 -7.57 -9.63
N ILE A 54 -10.21 -7.93 -8.58
CA ILE A 54 -10.09 -9.34 -8.14
C ILE A 54 -11.46 -9.88 -7.69
N VAL A 55 -12.18 -9.12 -6.86
CA VAL A 55 -13.50 -9.50 -6.36
C VAL A 55 -14.49 -9.67 -7.51
N GLU A 56 -14.51 -8.72 -8.44
CA GLU A 56 -15.35 -8.79 -9.64
C GLU A 56 -15.06 -10.05 -10.47
N ARG A 57 -13.78 -10.29 -10.80
CA ARG A 57 -13.38 -11.42 -11.65
C ARG A 57 -13.62 -12.77 -11.01
N LEU A 58 -13.35 -12.91 -9.71
CA LEU A 58 -13.62 -14.13 -8.98
C LEU A 58 -15.12 -14.43 -8.94
N THR A 59 -15.95 -13.42 -8.67
CA THR A 59 -17.41 -13.56 -8.69
C THR A 59 -17.92 -13.99 -10.07
N ALA A 60 -17.37 -13.40 -11.15
CA ALA A 60 -17.77 -13.70 -12.52
C ALA A 60 -17.49 -15.17 -12.93
N VAL A 61 -16.50 -15.83 -12.33
CA VAL A 61 -16.20 -17.25 -12.58
C VAL A 61 -16.88 -18.20 -11.58
N GLY A 62 -17.77 -17.70 -10.74
CA GLY A 62 -18.51 -18.50 -9.76
C GLY A 62 -17.73 -18.85 -8.49
N TYR A 63 -16.62 -18.14 -8.21
CA TYR A 63 -15.92 -18.30 -6.93
C TYR A 63 -16.80 -17.78 -5.79
N ALA A 64 -17.01 -18.63 -4.77
CA ALA A 64 -17.78 -18.28 -3.58
C ALA A 64 -16.83 -17.87 -2.44
N PHE A 65 -16.87 -16.59 -2.05
CA PHE A 65 -16.17 -16.12 -0.85
C PHE A 65 -16.82 -16.71 0.41
N ALA A 66 -16.00 -17.20 1.34
CA ALA A 66 -16.49 -17.69 2.63
C ALA A 66 -17.16 -16.58 3.47
N TYR A 67 -16.70 -15.34 3.30
CA TYR A 67 -17.20 -14.12 3.94
C TYR A 67 -17.30 -13.00 2.89
N PRO A 68 -18.37 -12.95 2.06
CA PRO A 68 -18.51 -11.98 0.98
C PRO A 68 -18.45 -10.52 1.44
N GLU A 69 -18.98 -10.23 2.62
CA GLU A 69 -18.94 -8.91 3.27
C GLU A 69 -17.53 -8.44 3.64
N ASP A 70 -16.60 -9.38 3.84
CA ASP A 70 -15.21 -9.11 4.19
C ASP A 70 -14.27 -9.14 2.97
N ALA A 71 -14.76 -9.61 1.82
CA ALA A 71 -13.97 -9.71 0.60
C ALA A 71 -13.48 -8.34 0.10
N ARG A 72 -14.25 -7.28 0.37
CA ARG A 72 -13.84 -5.90 0.12
C ARG A 72 -14.26 -4.99 1.27
N GLN A 73 -13.29 -4.64 2.11
CA GLN A 73 -13.48 -3.66 3.16
C GLN A 73 -12.84 -2.32 2.78
N THR A 74 -13.50 -1.22 3.12
CA THR A 74 -12.83 0.08 3.18
C THR A 74 -11.84 0.03 4.34
N PRO A 75 -10.63 0.60 4.21
CA PRO A 75 -9.70 0.68 5.33
C PRO A 75 -10.41 1.18 6.59
N ILE A 76 -10.34 0.43 7.68
CA ILE A 76 -11.03 0.76 8.94
C ILE A 76 -10.59 2.15 9.40
N SER A 77 -11.48 3.14 9.26
CA SER A 77 -11.25 4.52 9.70
C SER A 77 -10.99 4.62 11.22
N ARG A 78 -11.47 3.64 12.00
CA ARG A 78 -11.45 3.64 13.48
C ARG A 78 -10.08 3.39 14.14
N LEU A 79 -9.01 3.14 13.38
CA LEU A 79 -7.65 2.96 13.92
C LEU A 79 -6.68 4.12 13.60
N LEU A 80 -7.16 5.28 13.12
CA LEU A 80 -6.30 6.45 13.00
C LEU A 80 -6.16 7.16 14.37
N PRO A 81 -5.00 6.96 15.03
CA PRO A 81 -3.89 7.88 14.80
C PRO A 81 -2.72 7.15 14.13
N MET A 82 -2.92 6.68 12.90
CA MET A 82 -1.82 6.25 12.01
C MET A 82 -1.01 7.44 11.48
N ALA A 83 -1.46 8.68 11.70
CA ALA A 83 -0.68 9.89 11.47
C ALA A 83 0.54 10.05 12.40
N ARG A 84 0.76 9.11 13.34
CA ARG A 84 1.89 9.13 14.29
C ARG A 84 2.66 7.81 14.39
N LEU A 85 2.27 6.79 13.62
CA LEU A 85 3.01 5.54 13.51
C LEU A 85 3.62 5.50 12.13
N GLY A 86 4.93 5.76 12.08
CA GLY A 86 5.71 5.90 10.86
C GLY A 86 5.27 4.92 9.77
N ILE A 87 4.84 5.48 8.65
CA ILE A 87 4.51 4.74 7.42
C ILE A 87 5.81 4.27 6.71
N MET A 88 6.84 3.99 7.52
CA MET A 88 8.02 3.18 7.23
C MET A 88 8.33 2.20 8.37
N GLY A 89 7.33 1.80 9.15
CA GLY A 89 7.39 0.64 10.03
C GLY A 89 7.09 -0.64 9.27
N TRP A 90 8.01 -1.07 8.38
CA TRP A 90 7.98 -2.41 7.81
C TRP A 90 8.26 -3.44 8.92
N ARG A 91 7.27 -3.72 9.75
CA ARG A 91 7.15 -4.99 10.49
C ARG A 91 6.07 -5.82 9.80
N PHE A 92 6.36 -6.26 8.59
CA PHE A 92 5.85 -7.55 8.14
C PHE A 92 6.41 -8.59 9.11
N ARG A 93 5.61 -9.03 10.09
CA ARG A 93 5.91 -10.28 10.79
C ARG A 93 5.86 -11.37 9.73
N ALA A 94 7.03 -11.80 9.28
CA ALA A 94 7.21 -13.09 8.64
C ALA A 94 6.51 -14.13 9.53
N GLY A 95 5.46 -14.75 9.01
CA GLY A 95 4.59 -15.61 9.83
C GLY A 95 3.33 -16.12 9.13
N VAL A 96 3.01 -15.65 7.92
CA VAL A 96 2.06 -16.37 7.06
C VAL A 96 2.90 -17.25 6.12
N ARG A 97 3.11 -18.49 6.53
CA ARG A 97 3.38 -19.60 5.62
C ARG A 97 2.18 -19.73 4.70
N LEU A 98 2.40 -19.56 3.40
CA LEU A 98 1.65 -20.37 2.45
C LEU A 98 2.40 -21.71 2.42
N TYR A 99 1.80 -22.68 3.14
CA TYR A 99 2.30 -24.01 3.57
C TYR A 99 3.31 -24.04 4.71
#